data_AF-A0A7W0Q093-F1
#
_entry.id   AF-A0A7W0Q093-F1
#
_cell.length_a   1.000
_cell.length_b   1.000
_cell.length_c   1.000
_cell.angle_alpha   90.00
_cell.angle_beta   90.00
_cell.angle_gamma   90.00
#
_symmetry.space_group_name_H-M   'P 1'
#
loop_
_entity.id
_entity.type
_entity.pdbx_description
1 polymer ?
#
loop_
_entity_poly.entity_id
_entity_poly.type
_entity_poly.pdbx_seq_one_letter_code
_entity_poly.pdbx_strand_id
1 'polypeptide(L)'
;TLWLRIVASVLGIPLERTAVEEGAAYGAALLAGVRAGLYADVHEAVERAVHVRDVVEPDVRWRDAYEEGYARYKLLYPALRPLEDT
;
A
#
# COMPACT_ATOMS: atom_id res chain seq x y z
N THR A 1 11.81 2.41 -5.65
CA THR A 1 12.96 1.77 -4.98
C THR A 1 12.89 0.26 -5.16
N LEU A 2 13.95 -0.50 -4.85
CA LEU A 2 13.91 -1.97 -4.92
C LEU A 2 12.80 -2.54 -4.02
N TRP A 3 12.68 -2.05 -2.79
CA TRP A 3 11.65 -2.47 -1.84
C TRP A 3 10.23 -2.34 -2.40
N LEU A 4 9.86 -1.18 -2.96
CA LEU A 4 8.51 -0.99 -3.51
C LEU A 4 8.24 -1.87 -4.72
N ARG A 5 9.26 -2.15 -5.54
CA ARG A 5 9.13 -3.12 -6.64
C ARG A 5 8.89 -4.53 -6.13
N ILE A 6 9.53 -4.93 -5.03
CA ILE A 6 9.28 -6.21 -4.37
C ILE A 6 7.81 -6.27 -3.93
N VAL A 7 7.32 -5.24 -3.21
CA VAL A 7 5.92 -5.22 -2.73
C VAL A 7 4.93 -5.26 -3.91
N ALA A 8 5.13 -4.43 -4.94
CA ALA A 8 4.27 -4.43 -6.14
C ALA A 8 4.24 -5.81 -6.83
N SER A 9 5.41 -6.45 -6.94
CA SER A 9 5.54 -7.76 -7.60
C SER A 9 4.95 -8.90 -6.78
N VAL A 10 5.07 -8.86 -5.45
CA VAL A 10 4.45 -9.84 -4.55
C VAL A 10 2.93 -9.73 -4.57
N LEU A 11 2.40 -8.50 -4.60
CA LEU A 11 0.95 -8.26 -4.64
C LEU A 11 0.35 -8.42 -6.04
N GLY A 12 1.17 -8.35 -7.10
CA GLY A 12 0.73 -8.46 -8.49
C GLY A 12 -0.08 -7.25 -8.97
N ILE A 13 0.02 -6.09 -8.30
CA ILE A 13 -0.71 -4.86 -8.63
C ILE A 13 0.21 -3.64 -8.67
N PRO A 14 -0.08 -2.63 -9.50
CA PRO A 14 0.65 -1.36 -9.47
C PRO A 14 0.54 -0.68 -8.11
N LEU A 15 1.65 -0.11 -7.61
CA LEU A 15 1.65 0.69 -6.39
C LEU A 15 1.76 2.17 -6.72
N GLU A 16 0.69 2.91 -6.43
CA GLU A 16 0.68 4.36 -6.53
C GLU A 16 1.29 4.98 -5.28
N ARG A 17 2.20 5.93 -5.46
CA ARG A 17 2.78 6.71 -4.36
C ARG A 17 2.16 8.09 -4.35
N THR A 18 1.69 8.51 -3.19
CA THR A 18 1.24 9.88 -2.97
C THR A 18 2.42 10.86 -3.02
N ALA A 19 2.14 12.08 -3.46
CA ALA A 19 3.11 13.19 -3.47
C ALA A 19 3.45 13.69 -2.06
N VAL A 20 2.51 13.55 -1.12
CA VAL A 20 2.68 13.88 0.30
C VAL A 20 3.02 12.60 1.07
N GLU A 21 3.96 12.67 2.01
CA GLU A 21 4.44 11.51 2.79
C GLU A 21 3.71 11.38 4.14
N GLU A 22 3.15 12.47 4.66
CA GLU A 22 2.41 12.54 5.92
C GLU A 22 0.95 12.07 5.80
N GLY A 23 0.72 10.78 5.55
CA GLY A 23 -0.62 10.24 5.29
C GLY A 23 -1.69 10.62 6.32
N ALA A 24 -1.46 10.32 7.61
CA ALA A 24 -2.49 10.50 8.65
C ALA A 24 -2.76 11.98 8.99
N ALA A 25 -1.69 12.76 9.15
CA ALA A 25 -1.81 14.19 9.46
C ALA A 25 -2.43 14.97 8.30
N TYR A 26 -2.08 14.63 7.07
CA TYR A 26 -2.65 15.25 5.89
C TYR A 26 -4.14 14.92 5.75
N GLY A 27 -4.54 13.67 5.97
CA GLY A 27 -5.95 13.28 6.03
C GLY A 27 -6.74 14.06 7.09
N ALA A 28 -6.18 14.25 8.30
CA ALA A 28 -6.82 15.06 9.33
C ALA A 28 -7.00 16.53 8.91
N ALA A 29 -6.03 17.11 8.21
CA ALA A 29 -6.14 18.46 7.66
C ALA A 29 -7.23 18.56 6.58
N LEU A 30 -7.37 17.56 5.72
CA LEU A 30 -8.46 17.52 4.73
C LEU A 30 -9.84 17.45 5.41
N LEU A 31 -9.99 16.61 6.43
CA LEU A 31 -11.23 16.53 7.22
C LEU A 31 -11.56 17.85 7.93
N ALA A 32 -10.54 18.53 8.48
CA ALA A 32 -10.72 19.87 9.04
C ALA A 32 -11.16 20.88 7.97
N GLY A 33 -10.62 20.77 6.75
CA GLY A 33 -11.02 21.60 5.62
C GLY A 33 -12.47 21.40 5.20
N VAL A 34 -12.97 20.16 5.20
CA VAL A 34 -14.39 19.86 4.98
C VAL A 34 -15.24 20.51 6.08
N ARG A 35 -14.86 20.34 7.35
CA ARG A 35 -15.58 20.96 8.47
C ARG A 35 -15.57 22.49 8.41
N ALA A 36 -14.49 23.08 7.90
CA ALA A 36 -14.35 24.52 7.71
C ALA A 36 -15.08 25.05 6.46
N GLY A 37 -15.68 24.18 5.64
CA GLY A 37 -16.39 24.55 4.42
C GLY A 37 -15.48 24.91 3.24
N LEU A 38 -14.19 24.55 3.29
CA LEU A 38 -13.25 24.71 2.17
C LEU A 38 -13.53 23.70 1.05
N TYR A 39 -14.12 22.55 1.41
CA TYR A 39 -14.56 21.49 0.52
C TYR A 39 -15.99 21.09 0.90
N ALA A 40 -16.80 20.73 -0.08
CA ALA A 40 -18.18 20.29 0.11
C ALA A 40 -18.25 18.95 0.86
N ASP A 41 -17.33 18.04 0.54
CA ASP A 41 -17.21 16.73 1.19
C ASP A 41 -15.77 16.18 1.12
N VAL A 42 -15.56 14.99 1.69
CA VAL A 42 -14.26 14.32 1.74
C VAL A 42 -13.77 13.90 0.35
N HIS A 43 -14.68 13.57 -0.57
CA HIS A 43 -14.30 13.17 -1.92
C HIS A 43 -13.72 14.36 -2.69
N GLU A 44 -14.37 15.52 -2.63
CA GLU A 44 -13.84 16.75 -3.22
C GLU A 44 -12.48 17.12 -2.61
N ALA A 45 -12.35 17.01 -1.28
CA ALA A 45 -11.10 17.31 -0.58
C ALA A 45 -9.95 16.41 -1.07
N VAL A 46 -10.20 15.11 -1.23
CA VAL A 46 -9.21 14.15 -1.74
C VAL A 46 -8.90 14.43 -3.21
N GLU A 47 -9.89 14.62 -4.07
CA GLU A 47 -9.70 14.87 -5.50
C GLU A 47 -8.85 16.12 -5.77
N ARG A 48 -9.07 17.17 -4.98
CA ARG A 48 -8.37 18.46 -5.16
C ARG A 48 -6.98 18.49 -4.56
N ALA A 49 -6.69 17.65 -3.57
CA ALA A 49 -5.50 17.80 -2.74
C ALA A 49 -4.54 16.59 -2.81
N VAL A 50 -5.05 15.38 -3.04
CA VAL A 50 -4.24 14.16 -3.11
C VAL A 50 -3.83 13.91 -4.55
N HIS A 51 -2.52 13.81 -4.78
CA HIS A 51 -1.95 13.56 -6.09
C HIS A 51 -0.98 12.39 -6.05
N VAL A 52 -1.02 11.57 -7.11
CA VAL A 52 -0.05 10.50 -7.35
C VAL A 52 1.24 11.13 -7.87
N ARG A 53 2.37 10.82 -7.21
CA ARG A 53 3.72 11.22 -7.62
C ARG A 53 4.26 10.29 -8.69
N ASP A 54 4.19 8.99 -8.44
CA ASP A 54 4.71 7.96 -9.33
C ASP A 54 4.01 6.61 -9.08
N VAL A 55 4.06 5.75 -10.09
CA VAL A 55 3.52 4.39 -10.05
C VAL A 55 4.67 3.39 -10.15
N VAL A 56 4.67 2.39 -9.29
CA VAL A 56 5.63 1.28 -9.31
C VAL A 56 4.94 0.03 -9.85
N GLU A 57 5.33 -0.38 -11.05
CA GLU A 57 4.78 -1.57 -11.70
C GLU A 57 5.35 -2.88 -11.12
N PRO A 58 4.55 -3.97 -11.08
CA PRO A 58 5.04 -5.31 -10.83
C PRO A 58 6.10 -5.74 -11.86
N ASP A 59 7.13 -6.46 -11.41
CA ASP A 59 8.09 -7.10 -12.30
C ASP A 59 7.63 -8.52 -12.63
N VAL A 60 7.16 -8.72 -13.86
CA VAL A 60 6.65 -10.02 -14.34
C VAL A 60 7.68 -11.15 -14.23
N ARG A 61 8.98 -10.82 -14.22
CA ARG A 61 10.05 -11.82 -14.11
C ARG A 61 10.15 -12.42 -12.70
N TRP A 62 9.55 -11.77 -11.70
CA TRP A 62 9.60 -12.21 -10.30
C TRP A 62 8.35 -12.97 -9.86
N ARG A 63 7.30 -12.97 -10.70
CA ARG A 63 6.00 -13.57 -10.37
C ARG A 63 6.16 -15.01 -9.89
N ASP A 64 6.75 -15.86 -10.72
CA ASP A 64 6.83 -17.30 -10.44
C ASP A 64 7.66 -17.57 -9.16
N ALA A 65 8.74 -16.82 -8.94
CA ALA A 65 9.56 -16.94 -7.73
C ALA A 65 8.79 -16.52 -6.46
N TYR A 66 7.97 -15.46 -6.53
CA TYR A 66 7.15 -15.03 -5.40
C TYR A 66 5.93 -15.92 -5.17
N GLU A 67 5.32 -16.47 -6.23
CA GLU A 67 4.23 -17.46 -6.10
C GLU A 67 4.71 -18.72 -5.39
N GLU A 68 5.87 -19.26 -5.79
CA GLU A 68 6.48 -20.42 -5.13
C GLU A 68 6.83 -20.11 -3.67
N GLY A 69 7.47 -18.96 -3.43
CA GLY A 69 7.83 -18.51 -2.09
C GLY A 69 6.60 -18.32 -1.19
N TYR A 70 5.53 -17.74 -1.71
CA TYR A 70 4.27 -17.53 -0.97
C TYR A 70 3.55 -18.85 -0.69
N ALA A 71 3.55 -19.80 -1.63
CA ALA A 71 3.03 -21.14 -1.40
C ALA A 71 3.77 -21.84 -0.25
N ARG A 72 5.11 -21.77 -0.24
CA ARG A 72 5.94 -22.31 0.84
C ARG A 72 5.66 -21.60 2.18
N TYR A 73 5.56 -20.27 2.19
CA TYR A 73 5.22 -19.50 3.38
C TYR A 73 3.86 -19.92 3.98
N LYS A 74 2.82 -20.09 3.15
CA LYS A 74 1.49 -20.52 3.60
C LYS A 74 1.49 -21.90 4.26
N LEU A 75 2.38 -22.80 3.83
CA LEU A 75 2.55 -24.10 4.46
C LEU A 75 3.31 -24.01 5.78
N LEU A 76 4.39 -23.21 5.80
CA LEU A 76 5.25 -23.07 6.98
C LEU A 76 4.57 -22.34 8.13
N TYR A 77 3.82 -21.27 7.85
CA TYR A 77 3.21 -20.42 8.89
C TYR A 77 2.36 -21.21 9.92
N PRO A 78 1.37 -22.04 9.53
CA PRO A 78 0.63 -22.86 10.49
C PRO A 78 1.47 -24.03 11.07
N ALA A 79 2.45 -24.54 10.33
CA ALA A 79 3.29 -25.66 10.78
C ALA A 79 4.26 -25.26 11.90
N LEU A 80 4.67 -23.99 11.94
CA LEU A 80 5.56 -23.44 12.95
C LEU A 80 4.83 -23.02 14.24
N ARG A 81 3.52 -22.76 14.18
CA ARG A 81 2.73 -22.33 15.36
C ARG A 81 2.92 -23.20 16.62
N PRO A 82 2.87 -24.55 16.55
CA PRO A 82 3.06 -25.38 17.74
C PRO A 82 4.47 -25.29 18.37
N LEU A 83 5.46 -24.72 17.66
CA LEU A 83 6.82 -24.52 18.16
C LEU A 83 6.98 -23.19 18.90
N GLU A 84 6.05 -22.25 18.72
CA GLU A 84 6.05 -20.93 19.36
C GLU A 84 5.20 -20.89 20.64
N ASP A 85 4.26 -21.83 20.81
CA ASP A 85 3.36 -21.94 21.97
C ASP A 85 4.04 -22.52 23.24
N THR A 86 5.20 -21.95 23.63
CA THR A 86 5.81 -22.15 24.97
C THR A 86 5.52 -20.95 25.86
#